data_AF-A0A7U6FRZ4-F1
#
_entry.id   AF-A0A7U6FRZ4-F1
#
_cell.length_a   1.000
_cell.length_b   1.000
_cell.length_c   1.000
_cell.angle_alpha   90.00
_cell.angle_beta   90.00
_cell.angle_gamma   90.00
#
_symmetry.space_group_name_H-M   'P 1'
#
loop_
_entity.id
_entity.type
_entity.pdbx_description
1 polymer ?
#
loop_
_entity_poly.entity_id
_entity_poly.type
_entity_poly.pdbx_seq_one_letter_code
_entity_poly.pdbx_strand_id
1 'polypeptide(L)'
;MKKLVACLKHDSWIDTDVFELDSGDVFLLNGKSYVAKEKAYIEDGKPNIPARLYGSDEIVINLSKEREFIMMAMDYVYSSASEFGDGTMMICGLSDGNSNIYSPRLPVVELNAFCQKHIEQYRSFFNENEKALESGRFVAMTKFW
;
A
#
# COMPACT_ATOMS: atom_id res chain seq x y z
N MET A 1 21.01 16.92 -11.46
CA MET A 1 20.78 16.51 -10.06
C MET A 1 19.58 15.59 -10.07
N LYS A 2 19.71 14.32 -9.68
CA LYS A 2 18.58 13.40 -9.63
C LYS A 2 17.56 13.91 -8.62
N LYS A 3 16.29 13.92 -8.99
CA LYS A 3 15.18 14.27 -8.11
C LYS A 3 14.51 12.94 -7.81
N LEU A 4 14.62 12.48 -6.58
CA LEU A 4 14.18 11.15 -6.17
C LEU A 4 12.87 11.25 -5.41
N VAL A 5 12.00 10.27 -5.61
CA VAL A 5 10.85 9.98 -4.76
C VAL A 5 10.82 8.48 -4.45
N ALA A 6 10.26 8.11 -3.31
CA ALA A 6 10.07 6.70 -2.98
C ALA A 6 8.88 6.17 -3.78
N CYS A 7 9.13 5.30 -4.76
CA CYS A 7 8.11 4.63 -5.57
C CYS A 7 7.84 3.23 -5.02
N LEU A 8 6.58 2.85 -4.90
CA LEU A 8 6.19 1.50 -4.52
C LEU A 8 6.43 0.56 -5.69
N LYS A 9 7.40 -0.34 -5.55
CA LYS A 9 7.68 -1.42 -6.50
C LYS A 9 7.50 -2.74 -5.76
N HIS A 10 6.55 -3.54 -6.25
CA HIS A 10 6.05 -4.73 -5.54
C HIS A 10 5.56 -4.39 -4.14
N ASP A 11 6.34 -4.74 -3.12
CA ASP A 11 6.03 -4.60 -1.69
C ASP A 11 7.01 -3.66 -0.97
N SER A 12 7.77 -2.86 -1.73
CA SER A 12 8.88 -2.08 -1.18
C SER A 12 8.92 -0.67 -1.78
N TRP A 13 9.30 0.30 -0.94
CA TRP A 13 9.54 1.67 -1.35
C TRP A 13 10.97 1.81 -1.87
N ILE A 14 11.12 2.15 -3.16
CA ILE A 14 12.41 2.26 -3.84
C ILE A 14 12.61 3.70 -4.29
N ASP A 15 13.76 4.30 -3.94
CA ASP A 15 14.16 5.60 -4.45
C ASP A 15 14.26 5.57 -5.97
N THR A 16 13.38 6.33 -6.63
CA THR A 16 13.20 6.34 -8.08
C THR A 16 13.32 7.76 -8.59
N ASP A 17 13.99 7.97 -9.73
CA ASP A 17 14.04 9.29 -10.34
C ASP A 17 12.64 9.70 -10.82
N VAL A 18 12.24 10.94 -10.56
CA VAL A 18 10.89 11.43 -10.94
C VAL A 18 10.60 11.28 -12.43
N PHE A 19 11.62 11.28 -13.30
CA PHE A 19 11.44 11.09 -14.75
C PHE A 19 11.33 9.62 -15.17
N GLU A 20 11.66 8.68 -14.27
CA GLU A 20 11.52 7.24 -14.49
C GLU A 20 10.11 6.74 -14.13
N LEU A 21 9.33 7.50 -13.36
CA LEU A 21 7.95 7.15 -13.02
C LEU A 21 7.08 6.94 -14.28
N ASP A 22 6.27 5.90 -14.26
CA ASP A 22 5.27 5.61 -15.30
C ASP A 22 3.84 5.88 -14.81
N SER A 23 2.89 6.00 -15.74
CA SER A 23 1.47 6.10 -15.40
C SER A 23 1.05 4.88 -14.56
N GLY A 24 0.36 5.13 -13.44
CA GLY A 24 -0.05 4.11 -12.48
C GLY A 24 0.96 3.85 -11.35
N ASP A 25 2.18 4.36 -11.44
CA ASP A 25 3.14 4.23 -10.33
C ASP A 25 2.64 4.95 -9.08
N VAL A 26 2.74 4.26 -7.94
CA VAL A 26 2.42 4.82 -6.62
C VAL A 26 3.71 5.35 -6.01
N PHE A 27 3.73 6.61 -5.56
CA PHE A 27 4.92 7.22 -4.96
C PHE A 27 4.58 8.05 -3.72
N LEU A 28 5.54 8.18 -2.80
CA LEU A 28 5.43 9.02 -1.61
C LEU A 28 6.04 10.40 -1.86
N LEU A 29 5.30 11.43 -1.46
CA LEU A 29 5.79 12.80 -1.40
C LEU A 29 5.21 13.50 -0.17
N ASN A 30 6.07 14.08 0.67
CA ASN A 30 5.67 14.79 1.89
C ASN A 30 4.73 13.97 2.80
N GLY A 31 5.02 12.68 2.95
CA GLY A 31 4.23 11.78 3.79
C GLY A 31 2.84 11.47 3.25
N LYS A 32 2.55 11.72 1.96
CA LYS A 32 1.32 11.29 1.30
C LYS A 32 1.63 10.43 0.09
N SER A 33 0.80 9.43 -0.18
CA SER A 33 0.92 8.60 -1.38
C SER A 33 0.13 9.21 -2.53
N TYR A 34 0.71 9.16 -3.72
CA TYR A 34 0.13 9.65 -4.96
C TYR A 34 0.22 8.58 -6.04
N VAL A 35 -0.70 8.62 -7.01
CA VAL A 35 -0.63 7.82 -8.24
C VAL A 35 -0.24 8.74 -9.39
N ALA A 36 0.88 8.46 -10.06
CA ALA A 36 1.30 9.16 -11.26
C ALA A 36 0.27 8.93 -12.38
N LYS A 37 -0.15 10.01 -13.04
CA LYS A 37 -1.07 9.92 -14.18
C LYS A 37 -0.31 9.79 -15.49
N GLU A 38 0.83 10.48 -15.60
CA GLU A 38 1.63 10.59 -16.83
C GLU A 38 3.10 10.81 -16.46
N LYS A 39 3.98 10.82 -17.48
CA LYS A 39 5.42 11.09 -17.30
C LYS A 39 5.65 12.48 -16.72
N ALA A 40 6.65 12.60 -15.86
CA ALA A 40 7.09 13.89 -15.34
C ALA A 40 7.70 14.76 -16.45
N TYR A 41 7.55 16.08 -16.32
CA TYR A 41 8.11 17.07 -17.25
C TYR A 41 8.74 18.24 -16.49
N ILE A 42 9.51 19.07 -17.20
CA ILE A 42 10.09 20.30 -16.65
C ILE A 42 9.19 21.48 -16.99
N GLU A 43 8.86 22.28 -15.98
CA GLU A 43 8.18 23.57 -16.11
C GLU A 43 8.83 24.54 -15.14
N ASP A 44 9.17 25.75 -15.61
CA ASP A 44 9.93 26.76 -14.85
C ASP A 44 11.21 26.23 -14.19
N GLY A 45 11.91 25.32 -14.87
CA GLY A 45 13.15 24.71 -14.38
C GLY A 45 12.96 23.72 -13.22
N LYS A 46 11.71 23.33 -12.91
CA LYS A 46 11.37 22.39 -11.84
C LYS A 46 10.68 21.15 -12.42
N PRO A 47 10.93 19.96 -11.85
CA PRO A 47 10.18 18.76 -12.20
C PRO A 47 8.74 18.87 -11.72
N ASN A 48 7.79 18.57 -12.59
CA ASN A 48 6.36 18.47 -12.29
C ASN A 48 5.90 17.05 -12.62
N ILE A 49 5.14 16.45 -11.69
CA ILE A 49 4.60 15.09 -11.82
C ILE A 49 3.07 15.20 -11.82
N PRO A 50 2.39 15.02 -12.96
CA PRO A 50 0.94 14.88 -12.97
C PRO A 50 0.52 13.69 -12.13
N ALA A 51 -0.22 13.92 -11.04
CA ALA A 51 -0.59 12.87 -10.11
C ALA A 51 -1.96 13.12 -9.46
N ARG A 52 -2.53 12.09 -8.85
CA ARG A 52 -3.68 12.18 -7.93
C ARG A 52 -3.31 11.63 -6.57
N LEU A 53 -4.00 12.07 -5.52
CA LEU A 53 -3.85 11.48 -4.19
C LEU A 53 -4.32 10.02 -4.23
N TYR A 54 -3.60 9.13 -3.55
CA TYR A 54 -4.01 7.74 -3.40
C TYR A 54 -5.23 7.66 -2.47
N GLY A 55 -6.26 6.91 -2.85
CA GLY A 55 -7.44 6.66 -2.00
C GLY A 55 -8.53 7.74 -2.03
N SER A 56 -8.69 8.47 -3.13
CA SER A 56 -9.82 9.41 -3.27
C SER A 56 -11.16 8.78 -3.67
N ASP A 57 -11.23 7.46 -3.91
CA ASP A 57 -12.36 6.87 -4.63
C ASP A 57 -12.94 5.63 -3.91
N GLU A 58 -14.27 5.50 -4.09
CA GLU A 58 -15.22 4.41 -3.83
C GLU A 58 -14.93 3.36 -2.74
N ILE A 59 -15.85 3.25 -1.76
CA ILE A 59 -15.89 2.14 -0.80
C ILE A 59 -16.45 0.90 -1.52
N VAL A 60 -15.60 -0.09 -1.78
CA VAL A 60 -16.02 -1.37 -2.37
C VAL A 60 -16.22 -2.41 -1.27
N ILE A 61 -17.46 -2.85 -1.05
CA ILE A 61 -17.78 -3.95 -0.11
C ILE A 61 -17.78 -5.27 -0.89
N ASN A 62 -16.80 -6.13 -0.63
CA ASN A 62 -16.72 -7.47 -1.23
C ASN A 62 -16.93 -8.54 -0.14
N LEU A 63 -17.98 -9.34 -0.26
CA LEU A 63 -18.35 -10.39 0.70
C LEU A 63 -17.99 -11.80 0.21
N SER A 64 -17.05 -11.94 -0.73
CA SER A 64 -16.65 -13.25 -1.24
C SER A 64 -15.83 -14.04 -0.23
N LYS A 65 -16.05 -15.36 -0.17
CA LYS A 65 -15.23 -16.27 0.64
C LYS A 65 -13.77 -16.34 0.17
N GLU A 66 -13.51 -15.96 -1.08
CA GLU A 66 -12.16 -15.96 -1.67
C GLU A 66 -11.22 -14.94 -1.03
N ARG A 67 -11.76 -14.03 -0.21
CA ARG A 67 -11.01 -12.99 0.50
C ARG A 67 -11.11 -13.11 2.02
N GLU A 68 -11.63 -14.22 2.54
CA GLU A 68 -11.89 -14.43 3.97
C GLU A 68 -10.66 -14.13 4.84
N PHE A 69 -9.51 -14.73 4.52
CA PHE A 69 -8.30 -14.53 5.31
C PHE A 69 -7.63 -13.18 5.05
N ILE A 70 -7.83 -12.59 3.87
CA ILE A 70 -7.41 -11.21 3.59
C ILE A 70 -8.17 -10.25 4.52
N MET A 71 -9.49 -10.41 4.63
CA MET A 71 -10.32 -9.59 5.51
C MET A 71 -9.91 -9.76 6.99
N MET A 72 -9.68 -10.99 7.44
CA MET A 72 -9.19 -11.22 8.80
C MET A 72 -7.82 -10.57 9.05
N ALA A 73 -6.89 -10.65 8.09
CA ALA A 73 -5.59 -10.00 8.21
C ALA A 73 -5.73 -8.46 8.23
N MET A 74 -6.60 -7.89 7.39
CA MET A 74 -6.94 -6.45 7.39
C MET A 74 -7.44 -5.99 8.77
N ASP A 75 -8.32 -6.77 9.41
CA ASP A 75 -8.84 -6.48 10.74
C ASP A 75 -7.73 -6.50 11.80
N TYR A 76 -6.75 -7.40 11.70
CA TYR A 76 -5.63 -7.44 12.64
C TYR A 76 -4.64 -6.29 12.48
N VAL A 77 -4.53 -5.68 11.30
CA VAL A 77 -3.57 -4.58 11.05
C VAL A 77 -4.23 -3.20 10.96
N TYR A 78 -5.57 -3.13 11.07
CA TYR A 78 -6.35 -1.89 10.94
C TYR A 78 -6.03 -1.14 9.65
N SER A 79 -5.92 -1.90 8.55
CA SER A 79 -5.54 -1.36 7.25
C SER A 79 -6.28 -2.03 6.11
N SER A 80 -6.45 -1.31 5.01
CA SER A 80 -7.11 -1.82 3.80
C SER A 80 -6.19 -2.71 2.98
N ALA A 81 -6.79 -3.47 2.06
CA ALA A 81 -6.08 -4.03 0.92
C ALA A 81 -6.26 -3.15 -0.32
N SER A 82 -5.19 -2.96 -1.09
CA SER A 82 -5.18 -2.21 -2.34
C SER A 82 -5.07 -3.14 -3.53
N GLU A 83 -5.96 -2.96 -4.51
CA GLU A 83 -5.87 -3.60 -5.83
C GLU A 83 -5.08 -2.71 -6.79
N PHE A 84 -4.20 -3.32 -7.61
CA PHE A 84 -3.32 -2.57 -8.51
C PHE A 84 -3.75 -2.63 -9.98
N GLY A 85 -4.91 -3.21 -10.28
CA GLY A 85 -5.47 -3.29 -11.64
C GLY A 85 -4.87 -4.35 -12.56
N ASP A 86 -3.79 -5.01 -12.14
CA ASP A 86 -3.15 -6.13 -12.85
C ASP A 86 -3.54 -7.51 -12.30
N GLY A 87 -4.62 -7.57 -11.51
CA GLY A 87 -5.09 -8.78 -10.82
C GLY A 87 -4.34 -9.10 -9.52
N THR A 88 -3.37 -8.27 -9.12
CA THR A 88 -2.69 -8.40 -7.84
C THR A 88 -3.25 -7.43 -6.79
N MET A 89 -3.05 -7.81 -5.53
CA MET A 89 -3.52 -7.10 -4.35
C MET A 89 -2.42 -7.10 -3.27
N MET A 90 -2.45 -6.13 -2.36
CA MET A 90 -1.58 -6.07 -1.20
C MET A 90 -2.29 -5.42 -0.01
N ILE A 91 -2.12 -5.95 1.20
CA ILE A 91 -2.57 -5.29 2.44
C ILE A 91 -1.57 -4.17 2.76
N CYS A 92 -2.02 -2.93 2.66
CA CYS A 92 -1.19 -1.76 2.86
C CYS A 92 -2.02 -0.52 3.20
N GLY A 93 -1.42 0.35 4.00
CA GLY A 93 -1.95 1.67 4.24
C GLY A 93 -1.27 2.62 3.28
N LEU A 94 -2.00 3.07 2.25
CA LEU A 94 -1.51 4.05 1.27
C LEU A 94 -2.24 5.40 1.38
N SER A 95 -3.35 5.47 2.12
CA SER A 95 -4.10 6.71 2.36
C SER A 95 -3.67 7.41 3.65
N ASP A 96 -4.10 8.67 3.83
CA ASP A 96 -4.00 9.43 5.09
C ASP A 96 -2.59 9.54 5.68
N GLY A 97 -1.59 9.46 4.80
CA GLY A 97 -0.18 9.48 5.15
C GLY A 97 0.35 8.24 5.85
N ASN A 98 -0.43 7.16 5.83
CA ASN A 98 0.08 5.82 6.04
C ASN A 98 0.89 5.39 4.80
N SER A 99 1.99 4.67 5.05
CA SER A 99 2.82 4.04 4.02
C SER A 99 3.23 2.61 4.40
N ASN A 100 2.54 2.02 5.39
CA ASN A 100 2.86 0.70 5.91
C ASN A 100 2.41 -0.39 4.94
N ILE A 101 3.20 -1.46 4.88
CA ILE A 101 2.97 -2.62 4.03
C ILE A 101 2.89 -3.84 4.95
N TYR A 102 1.80 -4.59 4.85
CA TYR A 102 1.47 -5.68 5.76
C TYR A 102 1.47 -7.06 5.08
N SER A 103 1.51 -7.10 3.75
CA SER A 103 1.62 -8.34 2.98
C SER A 103 2.52 -8.14 1.76
N PRO A 104 3.00 -9.22 1.11
CA PRO A 104 3.49 -9.11 -0.26
C PRO A 104 2.36 -8.73 -1.23
N ARG A 105 2.72 -8.20 -2.40
CA ARG A 105 1.81 -8.00 -3.54
C ARG A 105 1.70 -9.30 -4.32
N LEU A 106 0.53 -9.93 -4.31
CA LEU A 106 0.27 -11.25 -4.92
C LEU A 106 -1.08 -11.26 -5.66
N PRO A 107 -1.32 -12.21 -6.58
CA PRO A 107 -2.66 -12.52 -7.06
C PRO A 107 -3.63 -12.76 -5.89
N VAL A 108 -4.89 -12.34 -6.02
CA VAL A 108 -5.87 -12.36 -4.90
C VAL A 108 -5.97 -13.72 -4.21
N VAL A 109 -6.04 -14.81 -4.98
CA VAL A 109 -6.14 -16.18 -4.44
C VAL A 109 -4.88 -16.56 -3.66
N GLU A 110 -3.71 -16.22 -4.17
CA GLU A 110 -2.42 -16.48 -3.52
C GLU A 110 -2.25 -15.61 -2.26
N LEU A 111 -2.70 -14.36 -2.30
CA LEU A 111 -2.71 -13.48 -1.13
C LEU A 111 -3.60 -14.04 -0.02
N ASN A 112 -4.78 -14.56 -0.36
CA ASN A 112 -5.67 -15.17 0.63
C ASN A 112 -5.05 -16.43 1.26
N ALA A 113 -4.41 -17.28 0.45
CA ALA A 113 -3.67 -18.44 0.95
C ALA A 113 -2.46 -18.04 1.82
N PHE A 114 -1.74 -16.98 1.45
CA PHE A 114 -0.68 -16.40 2.25
C PHE A 114 -1.21 -15.93 3.62
N CYS A 115 -2.30 -15.17 3.63
CA CYS A 115 -2.92 -14.69 4.87
C CYS A 115 -3.40 -15.85 5.75
N GLN A 116 -3.98 -16.90 5.16
CA GLN A 116 -4.37 -18.10 5.88
C GLN A 116 -3.18 -18.77 6.58
N LYS A 117 -2.09 -18.98 5.83
CA LYS A 117 -0.86 -19.61 6.35
C LYS A 117 -0.23 -18.80 7.49
N HIS A 118 -0.38 -17.47 7.45
CA HIS A 118 0.29 -16.54 8.36
C HIS A 118 -0.64 -15.82 9.33
N ILE A 119 -1.87 -16.32 9.54
CA ILE A 119 -2.88 -15.62 10.34
C ILE A 119 -2.45 -15.41 11.80
N GLU A 120 -1.64 -16.32 12.31
CA GLU A 120 -1.09 -16.28 13.67
C GLU A 120 -0.10 -15.13 13.87
N GLN A 121 0.68 -14.78 12.84
CA GLN A 121 1.59 -13.64 12.87
C GLN A 121 0.81 -12.33 12.92
N TYR A 122 -0.27 -12.20 12.14
CA TYR A 122 -1.15 -11.03 12.18
C TYR A 122 -1.85 -10.89 13.53
N ARG A 123 -2.37 -12.00 14.08
CA ARG A 123 -2.99 -12.00 15.42
C ARG A 123 -2.01 -11.60 16.50
N SER A 124 -0.76 -12.10 16.44
CA SER A 124 0.27 -11.74 17.42
C SER A 124 0.63 -10.25 17.33
N PHE A 125 0.78 -9.73 16.10
CA PHE A 125 0.99 -8.30 15.86
C PHE A 125 -0.16 -7.45 16.44
N PHE A 126 -1.41 -7.85 16.24
CA PHE A 126 -2.57 -7.17 16.83
C PHE A 126 -2.48 -7.18 18.35
N ASN A 127 -2.28 -8.34 18.98
CA ASN A 127 -2.24 -8.45 20.44
C ASN A 127 -1.13 -7.58 21.06
N GLU A 128 0.02 -7.45 20.39
CA GLU A 128 1.13 -6.61 20.85
C GLU A 128 0.84 -5.10 20.69
N ASN A 129 -0.05 -4.72 19.77
CA ASN A 129 -0.26 -3.34 19.34
C ASN A 129 -1.72 -2.85 19.48
N GLU A 130 -2.61 -3.64 20.07
CA GLU A 130 -4.07 -3.45 20.13
C GLU A 130 -4.45 -2.01 20.49
N LYS A 131 -3.95 -1.50 21.63
CA LYS A 131 -4.24 -0.14 22.08
C LYS A 131 -3.81 0.95 21.10
N ALA A 132 -2.72 0.74 20.35
CA ALA A 132 -2.27 1.70 19.36
C ALA A 132 -3.17 1.68 18.12
N LEU A 133 -3.50 0.49 17.63
CA LEU A 133 -4.37 0.29 16.47
C LEU A 133 -5.79 0.81 16.75
N GLU A 134 -6.39 0.47 17.90
CA GLU A 134 -7.72 0.96 18.31
C GLU A 134 -7.76 2.48 18.49
N SER A 135 -6.63 3.11 18.84
CA SER A 135 -6.51 4.57 18.90
C SER A 135 -6.38 5.25 17.53
N GLY A 136 -6.39 4.49 16.44
CA GLY A 136 -6.23 4.97 15.07
C GLY A 136 -4.77 5.26 14.68
N ARG A 137 -3.78 4.81 15.46
CA ARG A 137 -2.37 4.99 15.11
C ARG A 137 -1.92 3.91 14.13
N PHE A 138 -1.19 4.33 13.11
CA PHE A 138 -0.54 3.41 12.17
C PHE A 138 0.70 2.80 12.82
N VAL A 139 0.74 1.47 12.91
CA VAL A 139 1.89 0.73 13.44
C VAL A 139 2.53 -0.08 12.32
N ALA A 140 3.83 0.09 12.11
CA ALA A 140 4.56 -0.68 11.12
C ALA A 140 4.74 -2.13 11.59
N MET A 141 4.60 -3.08 10.65
CA MET A 141 4.86 -4.49 10.90
C MET A 141 6.19 -4.87 10.25
N THR A 142 7.04 -5.62 10.97
CA THR A 142 8.25 -6.20 10.38
C THR A 142 7.84 -7.24 9.34
N LYS A 143 8.41 -7.16 8.14
CA LYS A 143 8.18 -8.15 7.09
C LYS A 143 8.65 -9.53 7.56
N PHE A 144 7.83 -10.54 7.31
CA PHE A 144 8.07 -11.94 7.70
C PHE A 144 8.00 -12.91 6.51
N TRP A 145 7.95 -12.36 5.29
CA TRP A 145 7.94 -13.07 4.03
C TRP A 145 9.22 -12.84 3.25
#